data_AF-A0A1H8APV0-F1
#
_entry.id   AF-A0A1H8APV0-F1
#
_cell.length_a   1.000
_cell.length_b   1.000
_cell.length_c   1.000
_cell.angle_alpha   90.00
_cell.angle_beta   90.00
_cell.angle_gamma   90.00
#
_symmetry.space_group_name_H-M   'P 1'
#
loop_
_entity.id
_entity.type
_entity.pdbx_description
1 polymer ?
#
loop_
_entity_poly.entity_id
_entity_poly.type
_entity_poly.pdbx_seq_one_letter_code
_entity_poly.pdbx_strand_id
1 'polypeptide(L)' 'MQTDDMTRLMAFARHVGRPDTDPRDTAMRRGWLTRDGALTEDGRATLKSLAEQDHTRTVFRGNF' A
#
# COMPACT_ATOMS: atom_id res chain seq x y z
N MET A 1 12.95 -3.14 -6.93
CA MET A 1 12.18 -3.94 -5.95
C MET A 1 11.77 -3.11 -4.73
N GLN A 2 12.67 -2.64 -3.85
CA GLN A 2 12.24 -1.85 -2.67
C GLN A 2 11.63 -0.47 -3.01
N THR A 3 12.11 0.18 -4.08
CA THR A 3 11.61 1.49 -4.52
C THR A 3 10.16 1.43 -5.05
N ASP A 4 9.79 0.34 -5.71
CA ASP A 4 8.45 0.13 -6.25
C ASP A 4 7.43 -0.11 -5.13
N ASP A 5 7.81 -0.91 -4.14
CA ASP A 5 7.01 -1.19 -2.95
C ASP A 5 6.74 0.08 -2.15
N MET A 6 7.76 0.92 -1.97
CA MET A 6 7.60 2.22 -1.29
C MET A 6 6.66 3.14 -2.07
N THR A 7 6.80 3.20 -3.39
CA THR A 7 5.95 4.03 -4.25
C THR A 7 4.48 3.58 -4.17
N ARG A 8 4.22 2.27 -4.21
CA ARG A 8 2.87 1.71 -4.03
C ARG A 8 2.30 1.98 -2.65
N LEU A 9 3.10 1.81 -1.59
CA LEU A 9 2.65 2.09 -0.23
C LEU A 9 2.29 3.56 -0.07
N MET A 10 3.07 4.48 -0.63
CA MET A 10 2.77 5.92 -0.60
C MET A 10 1.50 6.27 -1.37
N ALA A 11 1.30 5.70 -2.55
CA ALA A 11 0.08 5.89 -3.32
C ALA A 11 -1.15 5.38 -2.54
N PHE A 12 -1.03 4.23 -1.88
CA PHE A 12 -2.10 3.68 -1.04
C PHE A 12 -2.33 4.54 0.21
N ALA A 13 -1.28 4.97 0.89
CA ALA A 13 -1.37 5.86 2.05
C ALA A 13 -2.05 7.20 1.69
N ARG A 14 -1.76 7.75 0.50
CA ARG A 14 -2.48 8.91 -0.04
C ARG A 14 -3.95 8.63 -0.29
N HIS A 15 -4.28 7.45 -0.79
CA HIS A 15 -5.65 7.06 -1.11
C HIS A 15 -6.53 6.91 0.15
N VAL A 16 -5.96 6.37 1.25
CA VAL A 16 -6.70 6.18 2.51
C VAL A 16 -6.56 7.34 3.50
N GLY A 17 -5.59 8.23 3.26
CA GLY A 17 -5.31 9.40 4.08
C GLY A 17 -6.27 10.55 3.81
N ARG A 18 -6.17 11.61 4.63
CA ARG A 18 -6.87 12.87 4.34
C ARG A 18 -6.12 13.63 3.25
N PRO A 19 -6.82 14.43 2.42
CA PRO A 19 -6.18 15.21 1.35
C PRO A 19 -5.04 16.11 1.82
N ASP A 20 -5.16 16.66 3.04
CA ASP A 20 -4.19 17.60 3.63
C ASP A 20 -3.11 16.92 4.47
N THR A 21 -3.06 15.58 4.51
CA THR A 21 -2.05 14.84 5.30
C THR A 21 -1.01 14.24 4.37
N ASP A 22 0.27 14.38 4.76
CA ASP A 22 1.35 13.73 4.04
C ASP A 22 1.13 12.20 4.05
N PRO A 23 1.22 11.52 2.89
CA PRO A 23 1.11 10.07 2.80
C PRO A 23 2.10 9.34 3.73
N ARG A 24 3.29 9.89 3.95
CA ARG A 24 4.29 9.34 4.88
C ARG A 24 3.79 9.38 6.32
N ASP A 25 3.17 10.48 6.75
CA ASP A 25 2.59 10.59 8.09
C ASP A 25 1.44 9.59 8.27
N THR A 26 0.63 9.40 7.23
CA THR A 26 -0.43 8.40 7.23
C THR A 26 0.15 7.00 7.38
N ALA A 27 1.18 6.66 6.59
CA ALA A 27 1.84 5.36 6.66
C ALA A 27 2.55 5.12 8.01
N MET A 28 3.17 6.14 8.60
CA MET A 28 3.78 6.06 9.93
C MET A 28 2.74 5.90 11.04
N ARG A 29 1.64 6.67 11.01
CA ARG A 29 0.53 6.52 11.98
C ARG A 29 -0.13 5.15 11.90
N ARG A 30 -0.13 4.54 10.72
CA ARG A 30 -0.64 3.18 10.47
C ARG A 30 0.35 2.08 10.80
N GLY A 31 1.58 2.42 11.20
CA GLY A 31 2.61 1.45 11.53
C GLY A 31 3.20 0.73 10.33
N TRP A 32 2.96 1.20 9.09
CA TRP A 32 3.53 0.61 7.86
C TRP A 32 4.98 1.01 7.61
N LEU A 33 5.40 2.11 8.23
CA LEU A 33 6.72 2.67 8.12
C LEU A 33 7.31 2.97 9.49
N THR A 34 8.59 2.67 9.65
CA THR A 34 9.37 3.13 10.79
C THR A 34 9.68 4.62 10.66
N ARG A 35 10.14 5.24 11.75
CA ARG A 35 10.60 6.63 11.76
C ARG A 35 11.73 6.89 10.76
N ASP A 36 12.58 5.89 10.54
CA ASP A 36 13.70 5.95 9.61
C ASP A 36 13.30 5.73 8.15
N GLY A 37 12.01 5.46 7.89
CA GLY A 37 11.48 5.25 6.54
C GLY A 37 11.66 3.82 6.02
N ALA A 38 11.93 2.84 6.89
CA ALA A 38 11.95 1.43 6.53
C ALA A 38 10.54 0.81 6.62
N LEU A 39 10.23 -0.12 5.72
CA LEU A 39 8.99 -0.88 5.77
C LEU A 39 8.97 -1.79 7.00
N THR A 40 7.87 -1.72 7.75
CA THR A 40 7.59 -2.67 8.83
C THR A 40 7.03 -3.98 8.27
N GLU A 41 6.82 -4.96 9.14
CA GLU A 41 6.10 -6.18 8.78
C GLU A 41 4.67 -5.89 8.31
N ASP A 42 3.96 -5.00 9.00
CA ASP A 42 2.60 -4.58 8.63
C ASP A 42 2.55 -3.86 7.27
N GLY A 43 3.57 -3.04 6.97
CA GLY A 43 3.70 -2.40 5.66
C GLY A 43 3.87 -3.41 4.54
N ARG A 44 4.69 -4.45 4.76
CA ARG A 44 4.87 -5.56 3.80
C ARG A 44 3.62 -6.42 3.66
N ALA A 45 2.92 -6.71 4.75
CA ALA A 45 1.67 -7.44 4.73
C ALA A 45 0.59 -6.68 3.93
N THR A 46 0.49 -5.36 4.13
CA THR A 46 -0.42 -4.49 3.39
C THR A 46 -0.13 -4.55 1.88
N LEU A 47 1.14 -4.44 1.48
CA LEU A 47 1.54 -4.55 0.08
C LEU A 47 1.20 -5.92 -0.52
N LYS A 48 1.39 -7.00 0.25
CA LYS A 48 1.03 -8.35 -0.17
C LYS A 48 -0.47 -8.46 -0.42
N SER A 49 -1.31 -7.96 0.49
CA SER A 49 -2.77 -7.95 0.31
C SER A 49 -3.21 -7.12 -0.91
N LEU A 50 -2.56 -5.99 -1.18
CA LEU A 50 -2.83 -5.19 -2.38
C LEU A 50 -2.49 -5.94 -3.68
N ALA A 51 -1.38 -6.70 -3.68
CA ALA A 51 -1.01 -7.52 -4.82
C ALA A 51 -1.99 -8.68 -5.06
N GLU A 52 -2.45 -9.35 -3.99
CA GLU A 52 -3.43 -10.43 -4.08
C GLU A 52 -4.79 -9.95 -4.63
N GLN A 53 -5.18 -8.71 -4.33
CA GLN A 53 -6.39 -8.08 -4.89
C GLN A 53 -6.28 -7.83 -6.40
N ASP A 54 -5.09 -7.52 -6.91
CA ASP A 54 -4.88 -7.33 -8.36
C ASP A 54 -5.09 -8.64 -9.13
N HIS A 55 -4.63 -9.77 -8.58
CA HIS A 55 -4.87 -11.10 -9.16
C HIS A 55 -6.36 -11.49 -9.16
N THR A 56 -7.14 -10.99 -8.19
CA THR A 56 -8.57 -11.29 -8.07
C THR A 56 -9.43 -10.55 -9.12
N ARG A 57 -8.91 -9.50 -9.78
CA ARG A 57 -9.63 -8.82 -10.89
C ARG A 57 -9.76 -9.68 -12.17
N THR A 58 -9.10 -10.84 -12.23
CA THR A 58 -9.01 -11.66 -13.44
C THR A 58 -10.17 -12.65 -13.63
N VAL A 59 -11.04 -12.86 -12.64
CA VAL A 59 -12.08 -13.92 -12.68
C VAL A 59 -13.42 -13.53 -13.33
N PHE A 60 -13.56 -12.32 -13.88
CA PHE A 60 -14.78 -11.91 -14.62
C PHE A 60 -14.49 -11.51 -16.07
N ARG A 61 -13.96 -12.44 -16.87
CA ARG A 61 -13.97 -12.29 -18.33
C ARG A 61 -14.42 -13.59 -19.00
N GLY A 62 -15.71 -13.66 -19.34
CA GLY A 62 -16.25 -14.59 -20.33
C GLY A 62 -17.34 -15.54 -19.84
N ASN A 63 -18.56 -15.04 -19.59
CA ASN A 63 -19.79 -15.78 -19.91
C ASN A 63 -20.99 -14.82 -20.03
N PHE A 64 -21.06 -14.09 -21.14
CA PHE A 64 -22.28 -13.51 -21.69
C PHE A 64 -22.17 -13.57 -23.21
#